data_AF-R1HJ46-F1
#
_entry.id   AF-R1HJ46-F1
#
_cell.length_a   1.000
_cell.length_b   1.000
_cell.length_c   1.000
_cell.angle_alpha   90.00
_cell.angle_beta   90.00
_cell.angle_gamma   90.00
#
_symmetry.space_group_name_H-M   'P 1'
#
loop_
_entity.id
_entity.type
_entity.pdbx_description
1 polymer ?
#
loop_
_entity_poly.entity_id
_entity_poly.type
_entity_poly.pdbx_seq_one_letter_code
_entity_poly.pdbx_strand_id
1 'polypeptide(L)'
;MDDDIEDNADNGILDPEDTLDDRDELAEGYSPPERAQATEGWGTTARETAEGESWAGRLAREVPDLADDLDDDGLGDTEDTDGELIDDEVGDVRAGRLVASDEGFGEDTDEELYASDAGLDGGAASAEEAAVHVIDPSRRW
;
A
#
# COMPACT_ATOMS: atom_id res chain seq x y z
N MET A 1 -27.09 -24.51 -45.19
CA MET A 1 -26.25 -23.38 -44.73
C MET A 1 -26.49 -23.46 -43.25
N ASP A 2 -25.74 -24.33 -42.59
CA ASP A 2 -26.02 -24.75 -41.22
C ASP A 2 -24.65 -25.06 -40.63
N ASP A 3 -24.18 -24.14 -39.81
CA ASP A 3 -23.41 -24.38 -38.58
C ASP A 3 -23.05 -22.97 -38.09
N ASP A 4 -24.05 -22.32 -37.48
CA ASP A 4 -23.77 -21.28 -36.50
C ASP A 4 -23.05 -22.00 -35.36
N ILE A 5 -21.73 -21.94 -35.37
CA ILE A 5 -20.90 -22.30 -34.21
C ILE A 5 -21.36 -21.35 -33.10
N GLU A 6 -22.06 -21.89 -32.11
CA GLU A 6 -22.43 -21.18 -30.89
C GLU A 6 -21.14 -20.85 -30.14
N ASP A 7 -20.52 -19.73 -30.51
CA ASP A 7 -19.35 -19.16 -29.83
C ASP A 7 -19.78 -18.67 -28.44
N ASN A 8 -19.20 -19.29 -27.41
CA ASN A 8 -19.47 -19.01 -26.00
C ASN A 8 -18.71 -17.77 -25.47
N ALA A 9 -18.03 -17.01 -26.35
CA ALA A 9 -17.28 -15.81 -25.97
C ALA A 9 -18.14 -14.77 -25.21
N ASP A 10 -19.43 -14.65 -25.53
CA ASP A 10 -20.33 -13.69 -24.89
C ASP A 10 -20.62 -14.01 -23.41
N ASN A 11 -20.45 -15.27 -23.01
CA ASN A 11 -20.63 -15.78 -21.65
C ASN A 11 -19.32 -15.80 -20.84
N GLY A 12 -18.18 -15.46 -21.45
CA GLY A 12 -16.88 -15.45 -20.80
C GLY A 12 -16.33 -16.84 -20.46
N ILE A 13 -16.94 -17.90 -21.02
CA ILE A 13 -16.52 -19.29 -20.94
C ILE A 13 -15.80 -19.59 -22.25
N LEU A 14 -14.56 -20.09 -22.16
CA LEU A 14 -13.78 -20.45 -23.32
C LEU A 14 -14.10 -21.89 -23.73
N ASP A 15 -14.14 -22.16 -25.03
CA ASP A 15 -14.32 -23.52 -25.52
C ASP A 15 -13.09 -24.38 -25.18
N PRO A 16 -13.23 -25.71 -25.05
CA PRO A 16 -12.12 -26.59 -24.68
C PRO A 16 -10.96 -26.56 -25.68
N GLU A 17 -11.19 -26.13 -26.92
CA GLU A 17 -10.14 -25.93 -27.93
C GLU A 17 -9.31 -24.66 -27.71
N ASP A 18 -9.83 -23.71 -26.93
CA ASP A 18 -9.20 -22.44 -26.56
C ASP A 18 -8.66 -22.44 -25.11
N THR A 19 -8.83 -23.52 -24.36
CA THR A 19 -8.23 -23.72 -23.03
C THR A 19 -7.16 -24.82 -23.06
N LEU A 20 -6.20 -24.76 -22.15
CA LEU A 20 -5.22 -25.85 -21.93
C LEU A 20 -5.78 -26.97 -21.03
N ASP A 21 -7.07 -26.94 -20.77
CA ASP A 21 -7.73 -27.78 -19.77
C ASP A 21 -8.90 -28.54 -20.41
N ASP A 22 -8.81 -29.87 -20.43
CA ASP A 22 -9.83 -30.75 -21.03
C ASP A 22 -11.13 -30.85 -20.19
N ARG A 23 -11.27 -30.04 -19.13
CA ARG A 23 -12.43 -30.03 -18.24
C ARG A 23 -13.58 -29.21 -18.85
N ASP A 24 -14.78 -29.79 -18.81
CA ASP A 24 -16.00 -29.09 -19.19
C ASP A 24 -16.43 -28.14 -18.06
N GLU A 25 -16.19 -26.84 -18.25
CA GLU A 25 -16.51 -25.78 -17.29
C GLU A 25 -18.02 -25.73 -16.96
N LEU A 26 -18.88 -26.15 -17.88
CA LEU A 26 -20.34 -26.20 -17.67
C LEU A 26 -20.76 -27.41 -16.82
N ALA A 27 -19.92 -28.44 -16.72
CA ALA A 27 -20.20 -29.64 -15.93
C ALA A 27 -19.80 -29.50 -14.44
N GLU A 28 -18.86 -28.61 -14.12
CA GLU A 28 -18.41 -28.35 -12.75
C GLU A 28 -19.40 -27.42 -12.04
N GLY A 29 -20.46 -27.99 -11.48
CA GLY A 29 -21.43 -27.22 -10.70
C GLY A 29 -20.79 -26.60 -9.45
N TYR A 30 -20.95 -25.29 -9.26
CA TYR A 30 -20.58 -24.63 -7.99
C TYR A 30 -21.43 -25.21 -6.85
N SER A 31 -20.76 -25.78 -5.84
CA SER A 31 -21.41 -26.22 -4.61
C SER A 31 -21.26 -25.12 -3.56
N PRO A 32 -22.34 -24.39 -3.19
CA PRO A 32 -22.26 -23.38 -2.16
C PRO A 32 -21.85 -24.02 -0.82
N PRO A 33 -21.24 -23.24 0.08
CA PRO A 33 -20.93 -23.71 1.41
C PRO A 33 -22.17 -24.31 2.09
N GLU A 34 -22.02 -25.51 2.68
CA GLU A 34 -23.10 -26.23 3.38
C GLU A 34 -23.54 -25.53 4.70
N ARG A 35 -23.00 -24.35 4.98
CA ARG A 35 -23.26 -23.55 6.18
C ARG A 35 -23.36 -22.08 5.83
N ALA A 36 -24.22 -21.38 6.55
CA ALA A 36 -24.36 -19.94 6.44
C ALA A 36 -23.02 -19.24 6.74
N GLN A 37 -22.64 -18.31 5.87
CA GLN A 37 -21.45 -17.47 6.05
C GLN A 37 -21.88 -16.05 6.43
N ALA A 38 -21.09 -15.40 7.29
CA ALA A 38 -21.23 -13.99 7.68
C ALA A 38 -22.59 -13.58 8.30
N THR A 39 -23.45 -14.54 8.68
CA THR A 39 -24.77 -14.23 9.28
C THR A 39 -24.71 -13.66 10.69
N GLU A 40 -23.59 -13.83 11.38
CA GLU A 40 -23.37 -13.32 12.75
C GLU A 40 -22.42 -12.10 12.80
N GLY A 41 -22.07 -11.55 11.63
CA GLY A 41 -21.26 -10.34 11.54
C GLY A 41 -22.04 -9.06 11.85
N TRP A 42 -21.31 -7.97 12.09
CA TRP A 42 -21.91 -6.64 12.27
C TRP A 42 -22.54 -6.15 10.96
N GLY A 43 -23.72 -5.51 11.05
CA GLY A 43 -24.41 -4.92 9.90
C GLY A 43 -25.49 -5.82 9.31
N THR A 44 -25.85 -6.91 10.00
CA THR A 44 -26.93 -7.82 9.58
C THR A 44 -28.31 -7.34 10.05
N THR A 45 -28.36 -6.38 10.97
CA THR A 45 -29.62 -5.78 11.46
C THR A 45 -29.77 -4.30 11.08
N ALA A 46 -31.01 -3.84 10.93
CA ALA A 46 -31.31 -2.44 10.57
C ALA A 46 -30.73 -1.42 11.57
N ARG A 47 -30.64 -1.79 12.86
CA ARG A 47 -30.02 -0.97 13.90
C ARG A 47 -28.52 -0.79 13.64
N GLU A 48 -27.80 -1.87 13.35
CA GLU A 48 -26.35 -1.84 13.11
C GLU A 48 -25.99 -1.04 11.86
N THR A 49 -26.83 -1.11 10.82
CA THR A 49 -26.67 -0.25 9.63
C THR A 49 -26.86 1.22 9.98
N ALA A 50 -27.83 1.55 10.85
CA ALA A 50 -28.10 2.93 11.24
C ALA A 50 -27.02 3.50 12.19
N GLU A 51 -26.49 2.68 13.09
CA GLU A 51 -25.45 3.07 14.04
C GLU A 51 -24.04 3.06 13.43
N GLY A 52 -23.82 2.22 12.42
CA GLY A 52 -22.50 1.97 11.86
C GLY A 52 -21.63 1.13 12.81
N GLU A 53 -20.61 0.49 12.25
CA GLU A 53 -19.65 -0.27 13.06
C GLU A 53 -18.62 0.66 13.71
N SER A 54 -18.22 0.34 14.93
CA SER A 54 -17.12 1.03 15.60
C SER A 54 -15.77 0.77 14.93
N TRP A 55 -14.85 1.74 14.99
CA TRP A 55 -13.48 1.57 14.52
C TRP A 55 -12.75 0.40 15.17
N ALA A 56 -12.93 0.20 16.48
CA ALA A 56 -12.35 -0.93 17.20
C ALA A 56 -12.84 -2.29 16.68
N GLY A 57 -14.12 -2.38 16.30
CA GLY A 57 -14.70 -3.58 15.69
C GLY A 57 -14.10 -3.88 14.32
N ARG A 58 -13.90 -2.85 13.49
CA ARG A 58 -13.23 -2.98 12.19
C ARG A 58 -11.77 -3.41 12.35
N LEU A 59 -11.03 -2.78 13.25
CA LEU A 59 -9.63 -3.13 13.54
C LEU A 59 -9.48 -4.57 14.06
N ALA A 60 -10.40 -5.03 14.92
CA ALA A 60 -10.32 -6.38 15.46
C ALA A 60 -10.50 -7.48 14.39
N ARG A 61 -11.05 -7.13 13.22
CA ARG A 61 -11.20 -8.03 12.07
C ARG A 61 -10.10 -7.89 11.03
N GLU A 62 -9.26 -6.87 11.15
CA GLU A 62 -8.11 -6.69 10.29
C GLU A 62 -7.15 -7.87 10.50
N VAL A 63 -6.81 -8.53 9.39
CA VAL A 63 -5.72 -9.51 9.37
C VAL A 63 -4.50 -8.71 8.96
N PRO A 64 -3.39 -8.74 9.73
CA PRO A 64 -2.16 -8.09 9.32
C PRO A 64 -1.81 -8.56 7.92
N ASP A 65 -1.44 -7.63 7.05
CA ASP A 65 -0.82 -7.99 5.80
C ASP A 65 0.36 -8.89 6.13
N LEU A 66 0.34 -10.10 5.59
CA LEU A 66 1.55 -10.89 5.55
C LEU A 66 2.45 -10.04 4.66
N ALA A 67 3.48 -9.43 5.24
CA ALA A 67 4.66 -9.17 4.47
C ALA A 67 5.01 -10.54 3.91
N ASP A 68 4.66 -10.79 2.65
CA ASP A 68 5.56 -11.59 1.86
C ASP A 68 6.90 -10.94 2.17
N ASP A 69 7.85 -11.75 2.62
CA ASP A 69 9.22 -11.48 2.22
C ASP A 69 9.12 -11.50 0.69
N LEU A 70 8.63 -10.39 0.09
CA LEU A 70 8.94 -10.00 -1.26
C LEU A 70 10.43 -10.26 -1.29
N ASP A 71 10.87 -11.01 -2.28
CA ASP A 71 12.27 -11.18 -2.58
C ASP A 71 12.84 -9.75 -2.75
N ASP A 72 13.11 -9.08 -1.64
CA ASP A 72 13.80 -7.81 -1.55
C ASP A 72 15.21 -8.24 -1.86
N ASP A 73 15.46 -8.28 -3.16
CA ASP A 73 16.78 -8.43 -3.73
C ASP A 73 17.70 -7.27 -3.30
N GLY A 74 17.16 -6.30 -2.55
CA GLY A 74 17.83 -5.11 -2.05
C GLY A 74 18.10 -4.13 -3.18
N LEU A 75 17.38 -4.24 -4.30
CA LEU A 75 17.60 -3.43 -5.48
C LEU A 75 16.50 -2.40 -5.70
N GLY A 76 15.27 -2.61 -5.24
CA GLY A 76 14.11 -1.76 -5.57
C GLY A 76 13.59 -0.87 -4.43
N ASP A 77 13.21 0.37 -4.71
CA ASP A 77 12.59 1.29 -3.72
C ASP A 77 11.04 1.32 -3.76
N THR A 78 10.44 0.66 -4.75
CA THR A 78 9.00 0.72 -5.04
C THR A 78 8.40 -0.67 -5.24
N GLU A 79 7.27 -0.92 -4.59
CA GLU A 79 6.55 -2.21 -4.57
C GLU A 79 5.48 -2.37 -5.66
N ASP A 80 5.01 -1.27 -6.26
CA ASP A 80 3.88 -1.23 -7.24
C ASP A 80 4.33 -0.85 -8.66
N THR A 81 5.63 -0.94 -8.95
CA THR A 81 6.21 -0.65 -10.28
C THR A 81 7.24 -1.72 -10.67
N ASP A 82 7.75 -1.63 -11.90
CA ASP A 82 8.94 -2.38 -12.31
C ASP A 82 10.15 -1.83 -11.51
N GLY A 83 10.30 -2.28 -10.25
CA GLY A 83 11.22 -1.78 -9.22
C GLY A 83 12.35 -0.88 -9.73
N GLU A 84 12.24 0.42 -9.44
CA GLU A 84 13.31 1.37 -9.74
C GLU A 84 14.52 1.05 -8.86
N LEU A 85 15.72 1.05 -9.46
CA LEU A 85 16.93 0.73 -8.71
C LEU A 85 17.15 1.75 -7.60
N ILE A 86 17.52 1.28 -6.40
CA ILE A 86 17.99 2.13 -5.31
C ILE A 86 19.18 2.94 -5.83
N ASP A 87 18.96 4.24 -5.99
CA ASP A 87 19.96 5.21 -6.39
C ASP A 87 20.20 6.23 -5.26
N ASP A 88 20.93 7.30 -5.57
CA ASP A 88 21.27 8.37 -4.64
C ASP A 88 20.31 9.57 -4.70
N GLU A 89 19.16 9.45 -5.38
CA GLU A 89 18.16 10.51 -5.46
C GLU A 89 17.30 10.59 -4.19
N VAL A 90 17.27 9.52 -3.38
CA VAL A 90 16.57 9.46 -2.08
C VAL A 90 17.57 9.27 -0.94
N GLY A 91 17.39 10.02 0.15
CA GLY A 91 18.26 9.94 1.32
C GLY A 91 17.84 8.83 2.30
N ASP A 92 18.80 8.07 2.83
CA ASP A 92 18.57 7.04 3.85
C ASP A 92 18.35 7.62 5.27
N VAL A 93 18.68 8.91 5.45
CA VAL A 93 18.66 9.57 6.75
C VAL A 93 17.61 10.67 6.72
N ARG A 94 16.60 10.53 7.58
CA ARG A 94 15.58 11.55 7.77
C ARG A 94 16.19 12.88 8.22
N ALA A 95 15.73 13.98 7.65
CA ALA A 95 16.13 15.32 8.05
C ALA A 95 15.54 15.68 9.42
N GLY A 96 16.35 16.29 10.30
CA GLY A 96 15.88 16.79 11.58
C GLY A 96 15.50 18.27 11.56
N ARG A 97 15.14 18.79 12.74
CA ARG A 97 14.77 20.19 12.93
C ARG A 97 16.00 21.09 12.82
N LEU A 98 15.91 22.12 11.99
CA LEU A 98 16.97 23.13 11.88
C LEU A 98 16.84 24.20 12.96
N VAL A 99 17.96 24.50 13.62
CA VAL A 99 18.07 25.54 14.65
C VAL A 99 19.14 26.54 14.23
N ALA A 100 18.78 27.82 14.23
CA ALA A 100 19.70 28.91 13.90
C ALA A 100 20.89 28.96 14.88
N SER A 101 22.00 29.55 14.44
CA SER A 101 23.24 29.60 15.22
C SER A 101 23.09 30.31 16.58
N ASP A 102 22.15 31.25 16.68
CA ASP A 102 21.76 32.00 17.86
C ASP A 102 20.57 31.37 18.62
N GLU A 103 20.22 30.13 18.27
CA GLU A 103 19.04 29.40 18.78
C GLU A 103 17.70 30.10 18.47
N GLY A 104 17.67 31.00 17.48
CA GLY A 104 16.51 31.80 17.12
C GLY A 104 16.24 32.96 18.08
N PHE A 105 17.27 33.42 18.80
CA PHE A 105 17.17 34.48 19.78
C PHE A 105 17.88 35.77 19.33
N GLY A 106 17.10 36.82 19.11
CA GLY A 106 17.62 38.17 18.86
C GLY A 106 17.13 38.73 17.54
N GLU A 107 17.84 39.74 17.04
CA GLU A 107 17.68 40.24 15.68
C GLU A 107 18.60 39.42 14.77
N ASP A 108 18.06 38.94 13.65
CA ASP A 108 18.85 38.24 12.64
C ASP A 108 19.80 39.22 11.96
N THR A 109 21.10 38.98 12.17
CA THR A 109 22.18 39.79 11.58
C THR A 109 22.96 39.02 10.52
N ASP A 110 22.62 37.76 10.27
CA ASP A 110 23.30 36.93 9.30
C ASP A 110 22.80 37.25 7.89
N GLU A 111 23.74 37.39 6.94
CA GLU A 111 23.40 37.67 5.54
C GLU A 111 22.87 36.42 4.81
N GLU A 112 23.16 35.22 5.34
CA GLU A 112 22.65 33.94 4.86
C GLU A 112 22.01 33.11 5.98
N LEU A 113 21.15 32.17 5.59
CA LEU A 113 20.40 31.31 6.49
C LEU A 113 21.24 30.10 6.94
N TYR A 114 22.03 30.26 7.99
CA TYR A 114 22.79 29.17 8.60
C TYR A 114 22.02 28.51 9.74
N ALA A 115 22.01 27.18 9.75
CA ALA A 115 21.38 26.40 10.82
C ALA A 115 22.10 25.08 11.06
N SER A 116 21.91 24.53 12.25
CA SER A 116 22.37 23.19 12.64
C SER A 116 21.17 22.25 12.79
N ASP A 117 21.35 20.99 12.38
CA ASP A 117 20.35 19.94 12.61
C ASP A 117 20.36 19.53 14.10
N ALA A 118 19.23 19.75 14.78
CA ALA A 118 19.01 19.42 16.19
C ALA A 118 18.37 18.04 16.40
N GLY A 119 18.24 17.24 15.35
CA GLY A 119 17.66 15.91 15.35
C GLY A 119 16.14 15.88 15.19
N LEU A 120 15.60 14.67 15.26
CA LEU A 120 14.16 14.39 15.11
C LEU A 120 13.41 14.80 16.38
N ASP A 121 12.23 15.39 16.21
CA ASP A 121 11.31 15.58 17.34
C ASP A 121 10.64 14.24 17.67
N GLY A 122 11.00 13.65 18.81
CA GLY A 122 10.78 12.25 19.21
C GLY A 122 9.34 11.81 19.44
N GLY A 123 8.39 12.28 18.62
CA GLY A 123 6.98 11.89 18.62
C GLY A 123 6.02 13.00 18.17
N ALA A 124 6.49 14.24 17.99
CA ALA A 124 5.67 15.38 17.59
C ALA A 124 5.83 15.79 16.12
N ALA A 125 6.74 15.13 15.39
CA ALA A 125 6.96 15.43 13.99
C ALA A 125 5.73 15.09 13.13
N SER A 126 5.36 15.99 12.23
CA SER A 126 4.26 15.75 11.30
C SER A 126 4.63 14.65 10.29
N ALA A 127 3.63 14.12 9.58
CA ALA A 127 3.86 13.19 8.47
C ALA A 127 4.74 13.82 7.38
N GLU A 128 4.56 15.12 7.12
CA GLU A 128 5.36 15.85 6.13
C GLU A 128 6.82 15.97 6.57
N GLU A 129 7.06 16.29 7.85
CA GLU A 129 8.42 16.29 8.42
C GLU A 129 9.04 14.88 8.40
N ALA A 130 8.20 13.83 8.44
CA ALA A 130 8.65 12.44 8.35
C ALA A 130 9.03 11.97 6.96
N ALA A 131 8.56 12.67 5.92
CA ALA A 131 8.87 12.34 4.55
C ALA A 131 10.20 12.93 4.07
N VAL A 132 10.79 13.91 4.78
CA VAL A 132 11.99 14.62 4.31
C VAL A 132 13.28 13.89 4.71
N HIS A 133 14.15 13.64 3.72
CA HIS A 133 15.42 12.95 3.90
C HIS A 133 16.59 13.78 3.33
N VAL A 134 17.79 13.58 3.90
CA VAL A 134 19.01 14.26 3.46
C VAL A 134 19.75 13.40 2.45
N ILE A 135 20.00 13.96 1.27
CA ILE A 135 20.87 13.35 0.26
C ILE A 135 22.31 13.73 0.56
N ASP A 136 23.17 12.72 0.73
CA ASP A 136 24.59 12.96 0.95
C ASP A 136 25.27 13.36 -0.39
N PRO A 137 25.89 14.55 -0.49
CA PRO A 137 26.46 15.02 -1.75
C PRO A 137 27.70 14.24 -2.18
N SER A 138 28.29 13.41 -1.29
CA SER A 138 29.40 12.51 -1.63
C SER A 138 28.93 11.19 -2.22
N ARG A 139 27.64 10.88 -2.11
CA ARG A 139 26.99 9.74 -2.77
C ARG A 139 26.59 10.00 -4.23
N ARG A 140 26.89 11.19 -4.77
CA ARG A 140 26.67 11.59 -6.17
C ARG A 140 27.42 10.69 -7.17
N TRP A 141 26.71 10.08 -8.12
CA TRP A 141 27.31 9.37 -9.28
C TRP A 141 27.33 10.27 -10.53
#